data_AF-A0A8H9FXG2-F1
#
_entry.id   AF-A0A8H9FXG2-F1
#
_cell.length_a   1.000
_cell.length_b   1.000
_cell.length_c   1.000
_cell.angle_alpha   90.00
_cell.angle_beta   90.00
_cell.angle_gamma   90.00
#
_symmetry.space_group_name_H-M   'P 1'
#
loop_
_entity.id
_entity.type
_entity.pdbx_description
1 polymer ?
#
loop_
_entity_poly.entity_id
_entity_poly.type
_entity_poly.pdbx_seq_one_letter_code
_entity_poly.pdbx_strand_id
1 'polypeptide(L)'
;MPAHAERATRARPSAALDRSVLHAVVALAAVSVGGALVSVAGGLADSLWDAMGPTGRLSIPVPMMLGQLVAAWFASGRRRRPALVASALLALVAPVCIVSGFFDGGYSDPARTGAHTAYQAVLVTMLAVVGVLAARRFMRLRTRRA
;
A
#
# COMPACT_ATOMS: atom_id res chain seq x y z
N MET A 1 49.15 31.53 19.89
CA MET A 1 48.43 30.38 20.49
C MET A 1 47.06 30.28 19.84
N PRO A 2 46.80 29.26 19.00
CA PRO A 2 45.53 29.16 18.27
C PRO A 2 44.45 28.54 19.17
N ALA A 3 43.32 29.22 19.28
CA ALA A 3 42.11 28.65 19.85
C ALA A 3 41.62 27.54 18.91
N HIS A 4 41.76 26.30 19.36
CA HIS A 4 41.18 25.12 18.74
C HIS A 4 39.66 25.28 18.71
N ALA A 5 39.14 25.74 17.58
CA ALA A 5 37.73 25.75 17.27
C ALA A 5 37.21 24.31 17.37
N GLU A 6 36.48 24.07 18.45
CA GLU A 6 35.73 22.87 18.77
C GLU A 6 34.75 22.61 17.62
N ARG A 7 35.17 21.81 16.63
CA ARG A 7 34.29 21.25 15.63
C ARG A 7 33.38 20.26 16.34
N ALA A 8 32.29 20.78 16.89
CA ALA A 8 31.17 19.99 17.37
C ALA A 8 30.73 19.07 16.22
N THR A 9 31.11 17.80 16.34
CA THR A 9 30.71 16.71 15.47
C THR A 9 29.20 16.56 15.62
N ARG A 10 28.42 17.36 14.88
CA ARG A 10 26.97 17.14 14.76
C ARG A 10 26.79 15.74 14.20
N ALA A 11 26.45 14.80 15.06
CA ALA A 11 26.02 13.48 14.68
C ALA A 11 24.93 13.66 13.62
N ARG A 12 25.23 13.29 12.37
CA ARG A 12 24.21 13.31 11.31
C ARG A 12 23.07 12.44 11.83
N PRO A 13 21.82 12.93 11.90
CA PRO A 13 20.70 12.10 12.29
C PRO A 13 20.77 10.85 11.42
N SER A 14 20.93 9.69 12.05
CA SER A 14 20.83 8.42 11.33
C SER A 14 19.47 8.47 10.65
N ALA A 15 19.46 8.48 9.32
CA ALA A 15 18.21 8.63 8.58
C ALA A 15 17.34 7.42 8.95
N ALA A 16 16.40 7.63 9.87
CA ALA A 16 15.53 6.58 10.36
C ALA A 16 14.83 5.93 9.16
N LEU A 17 14.70 4.60 9.21
CA LEU A 17 13.99 3.87 8.17
C LEU A 17 12.54 4.35 8.15
N ASP A 18 12.13 4.93 7.02
CA ASP A 18 10.76 5.34 6.80
C ASP A 18 9.92 4.09 6.50
N ARG A 19 9.28 3.55 7.54
CA ARG A 19 8.44 2.34 7.46
C ARG A 19 6.96 2.65 7.24
N SER A 20 6.60 3.92 7.04
CA SER A 20 5.20 4.33 6.89
C SER A 20 4.49 3.61 5.75
N VAL A 21 5.12 3.51 4.57
CA VAL A 21 4.60 2.78 3.40
C VAL A 21 4.40 1.30 3.71
N LEU A 22 5.38 0.68 4.39
CA LEU A 22 5.29 -0.74 4.77
C LEU A 22 4.14 -0.99 5.74
N HIS A 23 4.00 -0.19 6.79
CA HIS A 23 2.91 -0.33 7.75
C HIS A 23 1.54 -0.13 7.07
N ALA A 24 1.42 0.83 6.16
CA ALA A 24 0.18 1.06 5.43
C ALA A 24 -0.18 -0.12 4.52
N VAL A 25 0.79 -0.72 3.82
CA VAL A 25 0.54 -1.90 2.98
C VAL A 25 0.22 -3.14 3.82
N VAL A 26 0.87 -3.33 4.96
CA VAL A 26 0.52 -4.41 5.90
C VAL A 26 -0.90 -4.23 6.45
N ALA A 27 -1.30 -2.99 6.79
CA ALA A 27 -2.66 -2.71 7.21
C ALA A 27 -3.67 -2.95 6.07
N LEU A 28 -3.34 -2.55 4.83
CA LEU A 28 -4.14 -2.86 3.65
C LEU A 28 -4.27 -4.38 3.44
N ALA A 29 -3.21 -5.15 3.67
CA ALA A 29 -3.25 -6.61 3.62
C ALA A 29 -4.23 -7.20 4.64
N ALA A 30 -4.19 -6.71 5.88
CA ALA A 30 -5.13 -7.13 6.91
C ALA A 30 -6.58 -6.78 6.55
N VAL A 31 -6.84 -5.58 6.04
CA VAL A 31 -8.17 -5.17 5.54
C VAL A 31 -8.61 -6.06 4.37
N SER A 32 -7.70 -6.40 3.46
CA SER A 32 -8.01 -7.31 2.35
C SER A 32 -8.42 -8.70 2.83
N VAL A 33 -7.71 -9.26 3.81
CA VAL A 33 -8.07 -10.56 4.41
C VAL A 33 -9.43 -10.47 5.11
N GLY A 34 -9.68 -9.39 5.85
CA GLY A 34 -10.99 -9.15 6.47
C GLY A 34 -12.12 -9.05 5.43
N GLY A 35 -11.88 -8.40 4.29
CA GLY A 35 -12.85 -8.30 3.21
C GLY A 35 -13.13 -9.64 2.55
N ALA A 36 -12.14 -10.52 2.43
CA ALA A 36 -12.35 -11.89 1.98
C ALA A 36 -13.25 -12.68 2.95
N LEU A 37 -13.04 -12.54 4.26
CA LEU A 37 -13.90 -13.15 5.28
C LEU A 37 -15.33 -12.60 5.19
N VAL A 38 -15.49 -11.29 5.02
CA VAL A 38 -16.81 -10.66 4.82
C VAL A 38 -17.49 -11.18 3.55
N SER A 39 -16.76 -11.35 2.44
CA SER A 39 -17.31 -11.92 1.21
C SER A 39 -17.86 -13.33 1.42
N VAL A 40 -17.10 -14.20 2.10
CA VAL A 40 -17.52 -15.59 2.36
C VAL A 40 -18.72 -15.62 3.31
N ALA A 41 -18.65 -14.88 4.43
CA ALA A 41 -19.74 -14.83 5.40
C ALA A 41 -21.03 -14.20 4.82
N GLY A 42 -20.90 -13.27 3.87
CA GLY A 42 -22.00 -12.60 3.20
C GLY A 42 -22.50 -13.30 1.93
N GLY A 43 -21.96 -14.47 1.57
CA GLY A 43 -22.38 -15.24 0.39
C GLY A 43 -21.95 -14.63 -0.95
N LEU A 44 -20.99 -13.71 -0.97
CA LEU A 44 -20.40 -13.16 -2.21
C LEU A 44 -19.34 -14.09 -2.82
N ALA A 45 -18.83 -15.04 -2.05
CA ALA A 45 -17.82 -16.01 -2.48
C ALA A 45 -18.00 -17.34 -1.76
N ASP A 46 -17.77 -18.44 -2.45
CA ASP A 46 -17.94 -19.80 -1.89
C ASP A 46 -16.78 -20.19 -0.96
N SER A 47 -15.59 -19.63 -1.18
CA SER A 47 -14.40 -19.89 -0.37
C SER A 47 -13.50 -18.66 -0.22
N LEU A 48 -12.58 -18.71 0.74
CA LEU A 48 -11.54 -17.67 0.88
C LEU A 48 -10.64 -17.56 -0.34
N TRP A 49 -10.38 -18.68 -1.02
CA TRP A 49 -9.54 -18.68 -2.22
C TRP A 49 -10.23 -17.98 -3.37
N ASP A 50 -11.54 -18.17 -3.53
CA ASP A 50 -12.34 -17.44 -4.52
C ASP A 50 -12.44 -15.96 -4.15
N ALA A 51 -12.66 -15.66 -2.86
CA ALA A 51 -12.78 -14.31 -2.35
C ALA A 51 -11.49 -13.48 -2.50
N MET A 52 -10.32 -14.13 -2.53
CA MET A 52 -8.99 -13.53 -2.80
C MET A 52 -8.41 -13.92 -4.16
N GLY A 53 -9.26 -14.46 -5.04
CA GLY A 53 -8.93 -14.82 -6.41
C GLY A 53 -9.19 -13.66 -7.37
N PRO A 54 -9.06 -13.90 -8.69
CA PRO A 54 -9.29 -12.89 -9.73
C PRO A 54 -10.71 -12.31 -9.75
N THR A 55 -11.69 -13.03 -9.19
CA THR A 55 -13.10 -12.64 -9.12
C THR A 55 -13.49 -12.05 -7.75
N GLY A 56 -12.55 -11.96 -6.81
CA GLY A 56 -12.77 -11.44 -5.47
C GLY A 56 -13.14 -9.95 -5.48
N ARG A 57 -14.27 -9.59 -4.86
CA ARG A 57 -14.82 -8.22 -4.96
C ARG A 57 -14.57 -7.31 -3.75
N LEU A 58 -14.20 -7.87 -2.60
CA LEU A 58 -13.91 -7.11 -1.37
C LEU A 58 -12.47 -7.34 -0.86
N SER A 59 -11.61 -7.91 -1.69
CA SER A 59 -10.22 -8.16 -1.34
C SER A 59 -9.31 -7.91 -2.55
N ILE A 60 -8.02 -7.85 -2.29
CA ILE A 60 -6.98 -7.76 -3.31
C ILE A 60 -6.52 -9.19 -3.62
N PRO A 61 -6.40 -9.57 -4.91
CA PRO A 61 -5.94 -10.89 -5.29
C PRO A 61 -4.58 -11.25 -4.67
N VAL A 62 -4.42 -12.49 -4.21
CA VAL A 62 -3.22 -12.94 -3.48
C VAL A 62 -1.91 -12.58 -4.20
N PRO A 63 -1.71 -12.86 -5.51
CA PRO A 63 -0.46 -12.53 -6.19
C PRO A 63 -0.14 -11.03 -6.17
N MET A 64 -1.18 -10.20 -6.26
CA MET A 64 -1.07 -8.76 -6.26
C MET A 64 -0.75 -8.22 -4.86
N MET A 65 -1.40 -8.75 -3.83
CA MET A 65 -1.11 -8.45 -2.43
C MET A 65 0.36 -8.75 -2.09
N LEU A 66 0.87 -9.91 -2.50
CA LEU A 66 2.27 -10.29 -2.31
C LEU A 66 3.21 -9.33 -3.05
N GLY A 67 2.90 -8.97 -4.29
CA GLY A 67 3.67 -7.98 -5.06
C GLY A 67 3.73 -6.62 -4.37
N GLN A 68 2.62 -6.14 -3.82
CA GLN A 68 2.56 -4.89 -3.05
C GLN A 68 3.39 -4.97 -1.76
N LEU A 69 3.32 -6.07 -1.01
CA LEU A 69 4.13 -6.28 0.20
C LEU A 69 5.62 -6.27 -0.10
N VAL A 70 6.05 -6.97 -1.16
CA VAL A 70 7.46 -6.98 -1.60
C VAL A 70 7.90 -5.58 -2.03
N ALA A 71 7.09 -4.87 -2.81
CA ALA A 71 7.39 -3.48 -3.19
C ALA A 71 7.48 -2.56 -1.97
N ALA A 72 6.58 -2.71 -0.99
CA ALA A 72 6.58 -1.90 0.23
C ALA A 72 7.83 -2.16 1.08
N TRP A 73 8.26 -3.41 1.16
CA TRP A 73 9.52 -3.78 1.79
C TRP A 73 10.70 -3.06 1.13
N PHE A 74 10.82 -3.11 -0.20
CA PHE A 74 11.87 -2.39 -0.93
C PHE A 74 11.76 -0.85 -0.76
N ALA A 75 10.56 -0.28 -0.77
CA ALA A 75 10.31 1.14 -0.56
C ALA A 75 10.79 1.64 0.81
N SER A 76 10.70 0.77 1.83
CA SER A 76 11.17 1.04 3.20
C SER A 76 12.70 0.89 3.38
N GLY A 77 13.40 0.33 2.39
CA GLY A 77 14.81 -0.01 2.49
C GLY A 77 15.79 1.17 2.46
N ARG A 78 17.04 0.91 2.85
CA ARG A 78 18.15 1.90 2.86
C ARG A 78 18.66 2.24 1.45
N ARG A 79 18.59 1.29 0.52
CA ARG A 79 19.13 1.45 -0.85
C ARG A 79 18.20 2.34 -1.66
N ARG A 80 18.72 3.47 -2.13
CA ARG A 80 17.91 4.52 -2.77
C ARG A 80 17.26 4.10 -4.09
N ARG A 81 18.00 3.46 -5.00
CA ARG A 81 17.48 3.04 -6.32
C ARG A 81 16.27 2.09 -6.21
N PRO A 82 16.36 0.94 -5.50
CA PRO A 82 15.19 0.06 -5.36
C PRO A 82 14.05 0.71 -4.60
N ALA A 83 14.33 1.52 -3.56
CA ALA A 83 13.28 2.22 -2.84
C ALA A 83 12.52 3.21 -3.73
N LEU A 84 13.21 3.91 -4.63
CA LEU A 84 12.61 4.85 -5.57
C LEU A 84 11.71 4.13 -6.59
N VAL A 85 12.21 3.06 -7.21
CA VAL A 85 11.43 2.26 -8.17
C VAL A 85 10.20 1.66 -7.49
N ALA A 86 10.37 1.04 -6.34
CA ALA A 86 9.26 0.42 -5.62
C ALA A 86 8.21 1.43 -5.15
N SER A 87 8.64 2.62 -4.69
CA SER A 87 7.71 3.70 -4.33
C SER A 87 6.93 4.22 -5.53
N ALA A 88 7.58 4.33 -6.70
CA ALA A 88 6.91 4.73 -7.93
C ALA A 88 5.89 3.68 -8.38
N LEU A 89 6.26 2.39 -8.36
CA LEU A 89 5.37 1.29 -8.71
C LEU A 89 4.14 1.29 -7.79
N LEU A 90 4.31 1.38 -6.47
CA LEU A 90 3.19 1.43 -5.53
C LEU A 90 2.28 2.65 -5.76
N ALA A 91 2.87 3.82 -6.03
CA ALA A 91 2.12 5.05 -6.30
C ALA A 91 1.29 4.97 -7.59
N LEU A 92 1.71 4.18 -8.58
CA LEU A 92 0.98 3.95 -9.82
C LEU A 92 -0.04 2.82 -9.71
N VAL A 93 0.34 1.72 -9.06
CA VAL A 93 -0.53 0.55 -8.90
C VAL A 93 -1.78 0.92 -8.13
N ALA A 94 -1.69 1.63 -6.99
CA ALA A 94 -2.85 1.91 -6.16
C ALA A 94 -4.00 2.64 -6.91
N PRO A 95 -3.76 3.73 -7.67
CA PRO A 95 -4.78 4.32 -8.54
C PRO A 95 -5.33 3.35 -9.59
N VAL A 96 -4.47 2.55 -10.23
CA VAL A 96 -4.91 1.53 -11.20
C VAL A 96 -5.87 0.54 -10.53
N CYS A 97 -5.60 0.07 -9.32
CA CYS A 97 -6.51 -0.83 -8.60
C CYS A 97 -7.89 -0.19 -8.37
N ILE A 98 -7.90 1.07 -7.93
CA ILE A 98 -9.13 1.80 -7.64
C ILE A 98 -9.94 1.97 -8.93
N VAL A 99 -9.28 2.34 -10.02
CA VAL A 99 -9.95 2.55 -11.31
C VAL A 99 -10.43 1.22 -11.91
N SER A 100 -9.64 0.16 -11.82
CA SER A 100 -10.01 -1.19 -12.32
C SER A 100 -11.28 -1.72 -11.66
N GLY A 101 -11.54 -1.40 -10.39
CA GLY A 101 -12.77 -1.76 -9.68
C GLY A 101 -14.07 -1.28 -10.33
N PHE A 102 -14.00 -0.24 -11.18
CA PHE A 102 -15.15 0.22 -11.98
C PHE A 102 -15.39 -0.66 -13.21
N PHE A 103 -14.31 -1.20 -13.79
CA PHE A 103 -14.35 -1.96 -15.04
C PHE A 103 -14.58 -3.45 -14.83
N ASP A 104 -14.16 -4.00 -13.70
CA ASP A 104 -14.39 -5.41 -13.33
C ASP A 104 -15.75 -5.66 -12.64
N GLY A 105 -16.57 -4.62 -12.50
CA GLY A 105 -17.86 -4.68 -11.81
C GLY A 105 -17.74 -4.73 -10.28
N GLY A 106 -16.54 -4.49 -9.73
CA GLY A 106 -16.22 -4.51 -8.31
C GLY A 106 -16.93 -3.45 -7.49
N TYR A 107 -17.51 -2.40 -8.09
CA TYR A 107 -18.35 -1.41 -7.38
C TYR A 107 -19.86 -1.57 -7.58
N SER A 108 -20.28 -2.28 -8.62
CA SER A 108 -21.68 -2.32 -9.08
C SER A 108 -22.34 -3.70 -8.95
N ASP A 109 -21.77 -4.60 -8.15
CA ASP A 109 -22.34 -5.92 -7.92
C ASP A 109 -23.76 -5.86 -7.31
N PRO A 110 -24.80 -6.34 -8.00
CA PRO A 110 -26.17 -6.31 -7.50
C PRO A 110 -26.39 -7.18 -6.26
N ALA A 111 -25.51 -8.17 -5.99
CA ALA A 111 -25.59 -9.01 -4.80
C ALA A 111 -25.08 -8.31 -3.52
N ARG A 112 -24.62 -7.05 -3.61
CA ARG A 112 -24.07 -6.34 -2.46
C ARG A 112 -25.11 -5.81 -1.49
N THR A 113 -24.80 -5.95 -0.21
CA THR A 113 -25.49 -5.27 0.88
C THR A 113 -24.82 -3.92 1.16
N GLY A 114 -25.47 -3.07 1.96
CA GLY A 114 -24.86 -1.82 2.43
C GLY A 114 -23.55 -2.04 3.21
N ALA A 115 -23.43 -3.17 3.93
CA ALA A 115 -22.21 -3.54 4.64
C ALA A 115 -21.04 -3.85 3.67
N HIS A 116 -21.32 -4.53 2.55
CA HIS A 116 -20.32 -4.79 1.51
C HIS A 116 -19.82 -3.47 0.91
N THR A 117 -20.72 -2.52 0.65
CA THR A 117 -20.36 -1.20 0.14
C THR A 117 -19.51 -0.40 1.13
N ALA A 118 -19.86 -0.43 2.41
CA ALA A 118 -19.06 0.23 3.45
C ALA A 118 -17.64 -0.38 3.54
N TYR A 119 -17.53 -1.71 3.50
CA TYR A 119 -16.24 -2.38 3.51
C TYR A 119 -15.39 -2.04 2.28
N GLN A 120 -16.02 -2.01 1.11
CA GLN A 120 -15.35 -1.62 -0.13
C GLN A 120 -14.82 -0.19 -0.06
N ALA A 121 -15.57 0.75 0.51
CA ALA A 121 -15.11 2.12 0.71
C ALA A 121 -13.88 2.18 1.63
N VAL A 122 -13.82 1.36 2.68
CA VAL A 122 -12.64 1.23 3.55
C VAL A 122 -11.44 0.71 2.76
N LEU A 123 -11.61 -0.35 1.96
CA LEU A 123 -10.54 -0.93 1.14
C LEU A 123 -9.98 0.09 0.14
N VAL A 124 -10.85 0.79 -0.58
CA VAL A 124 -10.48 1.86 -1.53
C VAL A 124 -9.76 3.00 -0.85
N THR A 125 -10.23 3.41 0.33
CA THR A 125 -9.58 4.47 1.12
C THR A 125 -8.17 4.05 1.53
N MET A 126 -7.97 2.80 1.97
CA MET A 126 -6.66 2.29 2.33
C MET A 126 -5.71 2.20 1.13
N LEU A 127 -6.21 1.78 -0.03
CA LEU A 127 -5.46 1.84 -1.30
C LEU A 127 -5.01 3.27 -1.62
N ALA A 128 -5.90 4.26 -1.49
CA ALA A 128 -5.57 5.67 -1.71
C ALA A 128 -4.50 6.16 -0.72
N VAL A 129 -4.61 5.81 0.56
CA VAL A 129 -3.60 6.13 1.59
C VAL A 129 -2.24 5.56 1.23
N VAL A 130 -2.18 4.28 0.82
CA VAL A 130 -0.94 3.63 0.34
C VAL A 130 -0.36 4.40 -0.84
N GLY A 131 -1.17 4.74 -1.84
CA GLY A 131 -0.75 5.50 -3.02
C GLY A 131 -0.15 6.86 -2.66
N VAL A 132 -0.82 7.61 -1.76
CA VAL A 132 -0.34 8.92 -1.29
C VAL A 132 0.97 8.79 -0.51
N LEU A 133 1.09 7.81 0.38
CA LEU A 133 2.33 7.59 1.16
C LEU A 133 3.49 7.17 0.24
N ALA A 134 3.25 6.28 -0.71
CA ALA A 134 4.23 5.87 -1.71
C ALA A 134 4.68 7.05 -2.59
N ALA A 135 3.75 7.90 -3.05
CA ALA A 135 4.05 9.11 -3.81
C ALA A 135 4.89 10.11 -2.99
N ARG A 136 4.52 10.36 -1.72
CA ARG A 136 5.31 11.19 -0.80
C ARG A 136 6.71 10.63 -0.60
N ARG A 137 6.85 9.31 -0.43
CA ARG A 137 8.15 8.63 -0.31
C ARG A 137 9.01 8.82 -1.56
N PHE A 138 8.42 8.62 -2.73
CA PHE A 138 9.07 8.85 -4.03
C PHE A 138 9.58 10.29 -4.16
N MET A 139 8.74 11.28 -3.85
CA MET A 139 9.13 12.69 -3.92
C MET A 139 10.28 13.02 -2.97
N ARG A 140 10.26 12.53 -1.73
CA ARG A 140 11.39 12.70 -0.78
C ARG A 140 12.69 12.08 -1.30
N LEU A 141 12.62 10.92 -1.95
CA LEU A 141 13.80 10.26 -2.53
C LEU A 141 14.32 10.97 -3.78
N ARG A 142 13.46 11.68 -4.51
CA ARG A 142 13.85 12.54 -5.64
C ARG A 142 14.50 13.84 -5.18
N THR A 143 13.94 14.51 -4.17
CA THR A 143 14.43 15.83 -3.70
C THR A 143 15.74 15.74 -2.93
N ARG A 144 16.02 14.65 -2.20
CA ARG A 144 17.35 14.39 -1.59
C ARG A 144 18.50 14.18 -2.61
N ARG A 145 18.25 14.43 -3.90
CA ARG A 145 19.24 14.39 -4.99
C ARG A 145 19.66 15.78 -5.45
N ALA A 146 19.03 16.84 -4.95
CA ALA A 146 19.44 18.23 -5.09
C ALA A 146 20.13 18.69 -3.80
#